data_AF-A0A640TET6-F1
#
_entry.id   AF-A0A640TET6-F1
#
_cell.length_a   1.000
_cell.length_b   1.000
_cell.length_c   1.000
_cell.angle_alpha   90.00
_cell.angle_beta   90.00
_cell.angle_gamma   90.00
#
_symmetry.space_group_name_H-M   'P 1'
#
loop_
_entity.id
_entity.type
_entity.pdbx_description
1 polymer ?
#
loop_
_entity_poly.entity_id
_entity_poly.type
_entity_poly.pdbx_seq_one_letter_code
_entity_poly.pdbx_strand_id
1 'polypeptide(L)'
;MPQEHNFRSEALSIPGKLKGRKTVADFLTDITTLRDRARREIEKGPVTEAYGADLERVLQVLNEALATEIVCTLRYKRHYYTASGLYSEPVAAEFLEHAAQEQEHADKVAQRIVQLGGKPDFNPETLTQRAHAGYDASDDLLEMIKEDLVAERVAIASYTEIAKWLGDGDPTTRRVFEELLAQEEEHADDLRGLLERIPQDKQTD
;
A
#
# COMPACT_ATOMS: atom_id res chain seq x y z
N MET A 1 -50.35 35.24 55.83
CA MET A 1 -49.30 34.30 56.25
C MET A 1 -49.93 32.91 56.37
N PRO A 2 -49.26 31.85 55.89
CA PRO A 2 -49.88 30.57 55.53
C PRO A 2 -49.93 29.58 56.70
N GLN A 3 -50.90 28.68 56.69
CA GLN A 3 -50.92 27.47 57.53
C GLN A 3 -50.53 26.26 56.68
N GLU A 4 -49.50 25.55 57.16
CA GLU A 4 -48.98 24.31 56.62
C GLU A 4 -49.92 23.14 56.94
N HIS A 5 -50.30 22.36 55.92
CA HIS A 5 -50.89 21.04 56.11
C HIS A 5 -49.84 19.95 55.85
N ASN A 6 -49.52 19.27 56.93
CA ASN A 6 -48.66 18.10 57.07
C ASN A 6 -49.31 16.87 56.43
N PHE A 7 -48.65 16.24 55.44
CA PHE A 7 -48.95 14.87 55.01
C PHE A 7 -47.71 14.00 55.16
N ARG A 8 -47.84 13.01 56.04
CA ARG A 8 -46.84 11.99 56.41
C ARG A 8 -46.42 11.18 55.18
N SER A 9 -45.11 10.97 55.01
CA SER A 9 -44.57 10.00 54.04
C SER A 9 -44.62 8.59 54.64
N GLU A 10 -45.40 7.70 54.04
CA GLU A 10 -45.21 6.26 54.20
C GLU A 10 -44.17 5.77 53.20
N ALA A 11 -43.15 5.08 53.69
CA ALA A 11 -42.15 4.42 52.89
C ALA A 11 -42.73 3.13 52.29
N LEU A 12 -42.85 3.05 50.96
CA LEU A 12 -42.98 1.78 50.25
C LEU A 12 -41.64 1.39 49.64
N SER A 13 -41.12 0.25 50.09
CA SER A 13 -39.95 -0.43 49.55
C SER A 13 -40.40 -1.46 48.52
N ILE A 14 -39.88 -1.40 47.28
CA ILE A 14 -39.82 -2.55 46.36
C ILE A 14 -38.48 -2.53 45.60
N PRO A 15 -37.73 -3.64 45.58
CA PRO A 15 -36.39 -3.73 44.98
C PRO A 15 -36.47 -4.08 43.49
N GLY A 16 -35.66 -3.40 42.68
CA GLY A 16 -35.48 -3.74 41.27
C GLY A 16 -34.03 -3.51 40.86
N LYS A 17 -33.23 -4.58 40.83
CA LYS A 17 -31.91 -4.60 40.18
C LYS A 17 -32.11 -4.22 38.71
N LEU A 18 -31.74 -2.99 38.36
CA LEU A 18 -31.50 -2.61 36.98
C LEU A 18 -30.31 -3.43 36.48
N LYS A 19 -30.60 -4.45 35.64
CA LYS A 19 -29.59 -5.14 34.84
C LYS A 19 -28.75 -4.08 34.12
N GLY A 20 -27.44 -4.11 34.36
CA GLY A 20 -26.50 -3.14 33.83
C GLY A 20 -26.66 -2.96 32.32
N ARG A 21 -26.85 -1.71 31.89
CA ARG A 21 -26.57 -1.29 30.53
C ARG A 21 -25.11 -1.64 30.24
N LYS A 22 -24.84 -2.46 29.22
CA LYS A 22 -23.50 -2.52 28.62
C LYS A 22 -23.15 -1.11 28.18
N THR A 23 -22.19 -0.50 28.86
CA THR A 23 -21.69 0.82 28.50
C THR A 23 -20.60 0.66 27.45
N VAL A 24 -20.27 1.75 26.76
CA VAL A 24 -19.18 1.85 25.78
C VAL A 24 -17.82 1.40 26.35
N ALA A 25 -17.72 1.24 27.68
CA ALA A 25 -16.55 0.71 28.38
C ALA A 25 -16.21 -0.77 28.07
N ASP A 26 -17.12 -1.54 27.48
CA ASP A 26 -16.88 -2.97 27.17
C ASP A 26 -16.16 -3.23 25.82
N PHE A 27 -15.83 -2.19 25.04
CA PHE A 27 -15.29 -2.35 23.68
C PHE A 27 -13.77 -2.07 23.54
N LEU A 28 -13.15 -1.38 24.50
CA LEU A 28 -11.76 -0.92 24.38
C LEU A 28 -10.96 -1.27 25.64
N THR A 29 -9.67 -1.55 25.46
CA THR A 29 -8.70 -1.47 26.57
C THR A 29 -8.85 -0.10 27.22
N ASP A 30 -8.92 -0.04 28.56
CA ASP A 30 -9.11 1.23 29.28
C ASP A 30 -8.07 2.27 28.84
N ILE A 31 -8.52 3.51 28.62
CA ILE A 31 -7.71 4.61 28.07
C ILE A 31 -6.46 4.87 28.91
N THR A 32 -6.53 4.67 30.23
CA THR A 32 -5.39 4.83 31.13
C THR A 32 -4.30 3.81 30.80
N THR A 33 -4.69 2.56 30.57
CA THR A 33 -3.77 1.48 30.18
C THR A 33 -3.13 1.76 28.82
N LEU A 34 -3.90 2.24 27.84
CA LEU A 34 -3.36 2.60 26.52
C LEU A 34 -2.32 3.73 26.62
N ARG A 35 -2.61 4.76 27.42
CA ARG A 35 -1.67 5.89 27.65
C ARG A 35 -0.40 5.45 28.34
N ASP A 36 -0.50 4.57 29.33
CA ASP A 36 0.67 4.07 30.06
C ASP A 36 1.56 3.20 29.18
N ARG A 37 0.98 2.34 28.33
CA ARG A 37 1.73 1.56 27.33
C ARG A 37 2.42 2.47 26.31
N ALA A 38 1.69 3.43 25.74
CA ALA A 38 2.25 4.39 24.78
C ALA A 38 3.45 5.16 25.34
N ARG A 39 3.43 5.54 26.63
CA ARG A 39 4.56 6.19 27.30
C ARG A 39 5.80 5.30 27.45
N ARG A 40 5.62 3.99 27.65
CA ARG A 40 6.72 3.04 27.81
C ARG A 40 7.40 2.69 26.49
N GLU A 41 6.66 2.79 25.39
CA GLU A 41 7.08 2.33 24.08
C GLU A 41 7.20 3.48 23.06
N ILE A 42 7.40 4.72 23.52
CA ILE A 42 7.45 5.90 22.66
C ILE A 42 8.46 5.81 21.52
N GLU A 43 9.58 5.10 21.74
CA GLU A 43 10.64 4.87 20.75
C GLU A 43 10.23 3.91 19.61
N LYS A 44 9.12 3.17 19.76
CA LYS A 44 8.59 2.28 18.69
C LYS A 44 7.73 3.03 17.66
N GLY A 45 7.61 4.36 17.80
CA GLY A 45 6.86 5.19 16.85
C GLY A 45 5.38 4.79 16.74
N PRO A 46 4.81 4.66 15.53
CA PRO A 46 3.40 4.32 15.34
C PRO A 46 3.08 2.84 15.58
N VAL A 47 4.08 1.97 15.77
CA VAL A 47 3.88 0.54 16.03
C VAL A 47 3.55 0.35 17.51
N THR A 48 2.37 -0.21 17.77
CA THR A 48 1.88 -0.50 19.14
C THR A 48 1.62 -1.99 19.30
N GLU A 49 1.35 -2.45 20.52
CA GLU A 49 0.89 -3.83 20.78
C GLU A 49 -0.38 -4.23 20.00
N ALA A 50 -1.13 -3.26 19.46
CA ALA A 50 -2.31 -3.51 18.64
C ALA A 50 -1.99 -3.77 17.16
N TYR A 51 -0.71 -3.68 16.75
CA TYR A 51 -0.29 -4.03 15.39
C TYR A 51 -0.56 -5.53 15.14
N GLY A 52 -1.38 -5.83 14.13
CA GLY A 52 -1.99 -7.14 13.96
C GLY A 52 -1.26 -8.07 12.98
N ALA A 53 -0.14 -7.63 12.40
CA ALA A 53 0.64 -8.38 11.43
C ALA A 53 2.04 -8.73 11.97
N ASP A 54 2.70 -9.67 11.28
CA ASP A 54 4.11 -9.97 11.52
C ASP A 54 4.98 -8.84 10.94
N LEU A 55 5.45 -7.95 11.82
CA LEU A 55 6.22 -6.77 11.43
C LEU A 55 7.47 -7.11 10.64
N GLU A 56 8.21 -8.17 11.02
CA GLU A 56 9.44 -8.54 10.31
C GLU A 56 9.11 -8.99 8.89
N ARG A 57 8.07 -9.81 8.72
CA ARG A 57 7.62 -10.22 7.40
C ARG A 57 7.07 -9.05 6.57
N VAL A 58 6.34 -8.12 7.18
CA VAL A 58 5.84 -6.92 6.48
C VAL A 58 6.98 -6.05 5.99
N LEU A 59 8.00 -5.81 6.82
CA LEU A 59 9.19 -5.06 6.43
C LEU A 59 9.97 -5.74 5.31
N GLN A 60 10.02 -7.08 5.30
CA GLN A 60 10.63 -7.83 4.20
C GLN A 60 9.86 -7.61 2.89
N VAL A 61 8.53 -7.82 2.90
CA VAL A 61 7.67 -7.65 1.72
C VAL A 61 7.71 -6.23 1.18
N LEU A 62 7.72 -5.22 2.06
CA LEU A 62 7.88 -3.82 1.65
C LEU A 62 9.23 -3.57 0.97
N ASN A 63 10.31 -4.21 1.42
CA ASN A 63 11.61 -4.07 0.75
C ASN A 63 11.67 -4.83 -0.59
N GLU A 64 10.94 -5.94 -0.73
CA GLU A 64 10.77 -6.62 -2.02
C GLU A 64 10.01 -5.71 -3.00
N ALA A 65 8.88 -5.11 -2.57
CA ALA A 65 8.13 -4.14 -3.37
C ALA A 65 8.99 -2.91 -3.73
N LEU A 66 9.72 -2.31 -2.78
CA LEU A 66 10.64 -1.20 -3.04
C LEU A 66 11.66 -1.54 -4.12
N ALA A 67 12.22 -2.75 -4.11
CA ALA A 67 13.14 -3.18 -5.17
C ALA A 67 12.44 -3.26 -6.53
N THR A 68 11.21 -3.79 -6.57
CA THR A 68 10.38 -3.82 -7.78
C THR A 68 10.20 -2.41 -8.36
N GLU A 69 9.74 -1.45 -7.56
CA GLU A 69 9.50 -0.06 -7.99
C GLU A 69 10.77 0.61 -8.54
N ILE A 70 11.92 0.40 -7.88
CA ILE A 70 13.19 0.96 -8.34
C ILE A 70 13.59 0.32 -9.68
N VAL A 71 13.42 -1.00 -9.83
CA VAL A 71 13.73 -1.69 -11.09
C VAL A 71 12.78 -1.23 -12.21
N CYS A 72 11.48 -1.08 -11.95
CA CYS A 72 10.50 -0.54 -12.90
C CYS A 72 10.84 0.89 -13.32
N THR A 73 11.15 1.77 -12.36
CA THR A 73 11.63 3.15 -12.64
C THR A 73 12.81 3.14 -13.61
N LEU A 74 13.80 2.27 -13.36
CA LEU A 74 15.00 2.18 -14.19
C LEU A 74 14.71 1.59 -15.58
N ARG A 75 13.81 0.60 -15.67
CA ARG A 75 13.37 -0.01 -16.93
C ARG A 75 12.64 1.02 -17.80
N TYR A 76 11.64 1.71 -17.26
CA TYR A 76 10.93 2.75 -18.00
C TYR A 76 11.85 3.89 -18.44
N LYS A 77 12.78 4.36 -17.58
CA LYS A 77 13.77 5.36 -18.00
C LYS A 77 14.64 4.86 -19.14
N ARG A 78 15.09 3.61 -19.06
CA ARG A 78 15.87 2.98 -20.14
C ARG A 78 15.06 3.00 -21.43
N HIS A 79 13.83 2.50 -21.42
CA HIS A 79 12.94 2.46 -22.58
C HIS A 79 12.64 3.86 -23.11
N TYR A 80 12.32 4.83 -22.27
CA TYR A 80 12.14 6.24 -22.65
C TYR A 80 13.31 6.78 -23.47
N TYR A 81 14.54 6.59 -22.98
CA TYR A 81 15.72 7.15 -23.64
C TYR A 81 16.10 6.44 -24.93
N THR A 82 15.63 5.22 -25.17
CA THR A 82 15.93 4.46 -26.39
C THR A 82 14.77 4.14 -27.30
N ALA A 83 13.55 4.53 -26.91
CA ALA A 83 12.40 4.51 -27.78
C ALA A 83 12.72 5.29 -29.06
N SER A 84 12.60 4.62 -30.20
CA SER A 84 12.91 5.19 -31.51
C SER A 84 11.98 4.62 -32.59
N GLY A 85 11.95 5.28 -33.75
CA GLY A 85 11.06 4.93 -34.85
C GLY A 85 9.82 5.82 -34.93
N LEU A 86 8.99 5.58 -35.96
CA LEU A 86 7.91 6.50 -36.36
C LEU A 86 6.84 6.71 -35.27
N TYR A 87 6.59 5.69 -34.44
CA TYR A 87 5.56 5.70 -33.40
C TYR A 87 6.12 5.99 -32.00
N SER A 88 7.41 6.34 -31.88
CA SER A 88 8.11 6.38 -30.59
C SER A 88 7.76 7.56 -29.71
N GLU A 89 7.48 8.75 -30.25
CA GLU A 89 7.22 9.95 -29.43
C GLU A 89 6.09 9.77 -28.40
N PRO A 90 4.88 9.31 -28.75
CA PRO A 90 3.83 9.09 -27.76
C PRO A 90 4.16 7.96 -26.77
N VAL A 91 4.82 6.89 -27.23
CA VAL A 91 5.22 5.77 -26.36
C VAL A 91 6.27 6.21 -25.34
N ALA A 92 7.27 6.97 -25.79
CA ALA A 92 8.31 7.53 -24.94
C ALA A 92 7.72 8.49 -23.89
N ALA A 93 6.72 9.31 -24.28
CA ALA A 93 6.03 10.17 -23.32
C ALA A 93 5.38 9.36 -22.19
N GLU A 94 4.66 8.29 -22.52
CA GLU A 94 4.07 7.40 -21.49
C GLU A 94 5.13 6.69 -20.65
N PHE A 95 6.21 6.19 -21.24
CA PHE A 95 7.31 5.61 -20.47
C PHE A 95 7.93 6.59 -19.48
N LEU A 96 8.05 7.87 -19.84
CA LEU A 96 8.57 8.88 -18.92
C LEU A 96 7.58 9.20 -17.80
N GLU A 97 6.28 9.22 -18.10
CA GLU A 97 5.23 9.42 -17.11
C GLU A 97 5.20 8.27 -16.10
N HIS A 98 5.14 7.03 -16.58
CA HIS A 98 5.19 5.85 -15.72
C HIS A 98 6.49 5.83 -14.90
N ALA A 99 7.66 6.12 -15.49
CA ALA A 99 8.91 6.22 -14.72
C ALA A 99 8.86 7.20 -13.54
N ALA A 100 8.11 8.30 -13.67
CA ALA A 100 7.93 9.25 -12.57
C ALA A 100 6.98 8.69 -11.50
N GLN A 101 5.91 8.01 -11.93
CA GLN A 101 4.93 7.37 -11.04
C GLN A 101 5.53 6.20 -10.26
N GLU A 102 6.31 5.32 -10.90
CA GLU A 102 7.09 4.26 -10.25
C GLU A 102 8.05 4.83 -9.17
N GLN A 103 8.64 6.00 -9.42
CA GLN A 103 9.49 6.66 -8.43
C GLN A 103 8.66 7.15 -7.23
N GLU A 104 7.45 7.66 -7.46
CA GLU A 104 6.53 8.02 -6.39
C GLU A 104 6.07 6.79 -5.59
N HIS A 105 5.87 5.64 -6.24
CA HIS A 105 5.60 4.37 -5.57
C HIS A 105 6.77 3.96 -4.66
N ALA A 106 8.00 3.96 -5.19
CA ALA A 106 9.21 3.68 -4.41
C ALA A 106 9.31 4.58 -3.17
N ASP A 107 9.01 5.87 -3.32
CA ASP A 107 9.05 6.84 -2.22
C ASP A 107 7.97 6.56 -1.17
N LYS A 108 6.73 6.24 -1.58
CA LYS A 108 5.63 5.83 -0.68
C LYS A 108 6.00 4.58 0.12
N VAL A 109 6.55 3.56 -0.54
CA VAL A 109 6.97 2.30 0.09
C VAL A 109 8.13 2.54 1.05
N ALA A 110 9.16 3.29 0.64
CA ALA A 110 10.30 3.63 1.49
C ALA A 110 9.87 4.40 2.74
N GLN A 111 8.96 5.37 2.59
CA GLN A 111 8.40 6.10 3.72
C GLN A 111 7.65 5.15 4.66
N ARG A 112 6.87 4.21 4.13
CA ARG A 112 6.14 3.24 4.95
C ARG A 112 7.07 2.32 5.73
N ILE A 113 8.18 1.87 5.12
CA ILE A 113 9.21 1.08 5.80
C ILE A 113 9.77 1.83 7.01
N VAL A 114 10.11 3.12 6.84
CA VAL A 114 10.65 3.95 7.93
C VAL A 114 9.60 4.19 9.03
N GLN A 115 8.33 4.41 8.66
CA GLN A 115 7.24 4.55 9.64
C GLN A 115 7.10 3.31 10.53
N LEU A 116 7.32 2.12 9.96
CA LEU A 116 7.29 0.85 10.69
C LEU A 116 8.59 0.52 11.44
N GLY A 117 9.55 1.46 11.48
CA GLY A 117 10.84 1.29 12.16
C GLY A 117 11.87 0.47 11.37
N GLY A 118 11.56 0.12 10.13
CA GLY A 118 12.48 -0.57 9.22
C GLY A 118 13.48 0.36 8.54
N LYS A 119 14.34 -0.22 7.72
CA LYS A 119 15.31 0.51 6.89
C LYS A 119 15.06 0.17 5.43
N PRO A 120 14.75 1.16 4.57
CA PRO A 120 14.54 0.89 3.15
C PRO A 120 15.88 0.55 2.47
N ASP A 121 15.91 -0.56 1.76
CA ASP A 121 17.11 -1.06 1.08
C ASP A 121 17.16 -0.63 -0.39
N PHE A 122 17.91 0.46 -0.62
CA PHE A 122 18.22 1.01 -1.95
C PHE A 122 19.51 0.43 -2.56
N ASN A 123 20.12 -0.61 -1.98
CA ASN A 123 21.41 -1.11 -2.46
C ASN A 123 21.29 -1.69 -3.88
N PRO A 124 21.93 -1.08 -4.91
CA PRO A 124 21.82 -1.51 -6.29
C PRO A 124 22.32 -2.94 -6.53
N GLU A 125 23.25 -3.44 -5.71
CA GLU A 125 23.81 -4.80 -5.84
C GLU A 125 22.78 -5.90 -5.59
N THR A 126 21.69 -5.59 -4.89
CA THR A 126 20.70 -6.58 -4.44
C THR A 126 19.30 -6.39 -5.04
N LEU A 127 19.07 -5.30 -5.78
CA LEU A 127 17.74 -4.94 -6.28
C LEU A 127 17.09 -6.07 -7.08
N THR A 128 17.79 -6.59 -8.08
CA THR A 128 17.26 -7.63 -8.97
C THR A 128 17.02 -8.97 -8.30
N GLN A 129 17.64 -9.22 -7.14
CA GLN A 129 17.44 -10.45 -6.37
C GLN A 129 16.14 -10.40 -5.54
N ARG A 130 15.63 -9.20 -5.28
CA ARG A 130 14.47 -8.95 -4.41
C ARG A 130 13.23 -8.51 -5.19
N ALA A 131 13.43 -7.84 -6.33
CA ALA A 131 12.36 -7.35 -7.18
C ALA A 131 11.52 -8.52 -7.74
N HIS A 132 10.21 -8.31 -7.83
CA HIS A 132 9.28 -9.24 -8.45
C HIS A 132 9.28 -9.10 -9.98
N ALA A 133 9.47 -7.89 -10.49
CA ALA A 133 9.61 -7.58 -11.91
C ALA A 133 11.07 -7.35 -12.31
N GLY A 134 11.41 -7.75 -13.54
CA GLY A 134 12.77 -7.67 -14.08
C GLY A 134 13.13 -6.31 -14.67
N TYR A 135 14.44 -6.09 -14.83
CA TYR A 135 14.97 -5.07 -15.73
C TYR A 135 14.89 -5.57 -17.16
N ASP A 136 14.66 -4.67 -18.12
CA ASP A 136 14.73 -4.98 -19.55
C ASP A 136 15.55 -3.91 -20.30
N ALA A 137 16.17 -4.32 -21.39
CA ALA A 137 17.02 -3.47 -22.22
C ALA A 137 16.74 -3.66 -23.72
N SER A 138 15.53 -4.09 -24.09
CA SER A 138 15.12 -4.24 -25.48
C SER A 138 15.32 -2.95 -26.26
N ASP A 139 15.69 -3.09 -27.54
CA ASP A 139 15.85 -1.95 -28.46
C ASP A 139 14.65 -1.79 -29.41
N ASP A 140 13.77 -2.81 -29.51
CA ASP A 140 12.57 -2.77 -30.33
C ASP A 140 11.39 -2.17 -29.55
N LEU A 141 10.69 -1.21 -30.16
CA LEU A 141 9.61 -0.46 -29.51
C LEU A 141 8.43 -1.34 -29.10
N LEU A 142 8.09 -2.36 -29.90
CA LEU A 142 6.99 -3.27 -29.60
C LEU A 142 7.38 -4.20 -28.44
N GLU A 143 8.61 -4.68 -28.42
CA GLU A 143 9.12 -5.49 -27.31
C GLU A 143 9.23 -4.69 -26.00
N MET A 144 9.67 -3.42 -26.03
CA MET A 144 9.66 -2.55 -24.84
C MET A 144 8.27 -2.49 -24.19
N ILE A 145 7.22 -2.23 -24.98
CA ILE A 145 5.85 -2.12 -24.46
C ILE A 145 5.36 -3.47 -23.90
N LYS A 146 5.73 -4.58 -24.55
CA LYS A 146 5.37 -5.92 -24.05
C LYS A 146 6.04 -6.23 -22.73
N GLU A 147 7.34 -5.96 -22.60
CA GLU A 147 8.10 -6.21 -21.37
C GLU A 147 7.63 -5.32 -20.23
N ASP A 148 7.32 -4.05 -20.50
CA ASP A 148 6.69 -3.17 -19.51
C ASP A 148 5.32 -3.70 -19.09
N LEU A 149 4.47 -4.12 -20.05
CA LEU A 149 3.14 -4.66 -19.72
C LEU A 149 3.23 -5.97 -18.94
N VAL A 150 4.22 -6.82 -19.22
CA VAL A 150 4.47 -8.04 -18.45
C VAL A 150 4.85 -7.68 -17.02
N ALA A 151 5.73 -6.69 -16.84
CA ALA A 151 6.12 -6.21 -15.51
C ALA A 151 4.93 -5.64 -14.73
N GLU A 152 4.07 -4.83 -15.34
CA GLU A 152 2.88 -4.31 -14.67
C GLU A 152 1.94 -5.41 -14.22
N ARG A 153 1.75 -6.44 -15.05
CA ARG A 153 0.94 -7.59 -14.67
C ARG A 153 1.51 -8.39 -13.51
N VAL A 154 2.84 -8.44 -13.38
CA VAL A 154 3.51 -9.04 -12.22
C VAL A 154 3.30 -8.18 -10.98
N ALA A 155 3.44 -6.86 -11.07
CA ALA A 155 3.18 -5.93 -9.98
C ALA A 155 1.72 -6.01 -9.50
N ILE A 156 0.75 -5.95 -10.41
CA ILE A 156 -0.70 -6.12 -10.12
C ILE A 156 -0.98 -7.40 -9.35
N ALA A 157 -0.45 -8.54 -9.82
CA ALA A 157 -0.65 -9.83 -9.17
C ALA A 157 -0.04 -9.85 -7.76
N SER A 158 1.21 -9.39 -7.64
CA SER A 158 1.92 -9.32 -6.36
C SER A 158 1.20 -8.41 -5.36
N TYR A 159 0.81 -7.20 -5.77
CA TYR A 159 0.22 -6.19 -4.88
C TYR A 159 -1.19 -6.58 -4.47
N THR A 160 -1.94 -7.25 -5.35
CA THR A 160 -3.21 -7.90 -5.00
C THR A 160 -3.03 -8.94 -3.90
N GLU A 161 -2.02 -9.81 -4.00
CA GLU A 161 -1.74 -10.83 -2.98
C GLU A 161 -1.29 -10.22 -1.66
N ILE A 162 -0.41 -9.21 -1.71
CA ILE A 162 0.07 -8.49 -0.53
C ILE A 162 -1.08 -7.79 0.18
N ALA A 163 -1.94 -7.05 -0.54
CA ALA A 163 -3.08 -6.36 0.06
C ALA A 163 -4.04 -7.34 0.75
N LYS A 164 -4.33 -8.48 0.12
CA LYS A 164 -5.15 -9.55 0.71
C LYS A 164 -4.50 -10.15 1.96
N TRP A 165 -3.19 -10.40 1.92
CA TRP A 165 -2.44 -10.96 3.03
C TRP A 165 -2.40 -10.03 4.25
N LEU A 166 -2.19 -8.72 4.03
CA LEU A 166 -2.17 -7.72 5.11
C LEU A 166 -3.52 -7.61 5.82
N GLY A 167 -4.63 -7.75 5.07
CA GLY A 167 -5.98 -7.84 5.62
C GLY A 167 -6.28 -6.75 6.65
N ASP A 168 -6.82 -7.13 7.80
CA ASP A 168 -7.08 -6.21 8.92
C ASP A 168 -5.89 -6.11 9.90
N GLY A 169 -4.81 -6.86 9.65
CA GLY A 169 -3.61 -6.88 10.51
C GLY A 169 -2.74 -5.63 10.34
N ASP A 170 -2.67 -5.09 9.11
CA ASP A 170 -2.03 -3.81 8.81
C ASP A 170 -2.81 -3.04 7.74
N PRO A 171 -3.95 -2.42 8.12
CA PRO A 171 -4.83 -1.74 7.17
C PRO A 171 -4.19 -0.51 6.54
N THR A 172 -3.18 0.09 7.17
CA THR A 172 -2.48 1.26 6.62
C THR A 172 -1.51 0.86 5.52
N THR A 173 -0.71 -0.21 5.73
CA THR A 173 0.13 -0.74 4.64
C THR A 173 -0.74 -1.32 3.52
N ARG A 174 -1.86 -1.95 3.85
CA ARG A 174 -2.82 -2.44 2.85
C ARG A 174 -3.30 -1.32 1.95
N ARG A 175 -3.69 -0.17 2.51
CA ARG A 175 -4.11 1.01 1.73
C ARG A 175 -3.00 1.51 0.81
N VAL A 176 -1.74 1.51 1.25
CA VAL A 176 -0.61 1.88 0.37
C VAL A 176 -0.55 0.95 -0.84
N PHE A 177 -0.65 -0.37 -0.65
CA PHE A 177 -0.67 -1.31 -1.77
C PHE A 177 -1.93 -1.21 -2.63
N GLU A 178 -3.10 -0.89 -2.06
CA GLU A 178 -4.33 -0.64 -2.84
C GLU A 178 -4.19 0.60 -3.73
N GLU A 179 -3.48 1.65 -3.26
CA GLU A 179 -3.19 2.86 -4.05
C GLU A 179 -2.21 2.57 -5.19
N LEU A 180 -1.10 1.85 -4.92
CA LEU A 180 -0.15 1.42 -5.95
C LEU A 180 -0.84 0.51 -6.97
N LEU A 181 -1.58 -0.51 -6.52
CA LEU A 181 -2.31 -1.44 -7.38
C LEU A 181 -3.24 -0.72 -8.37
N ALA A 182 -3.98 0.29 -7.92
CA ALA A 182 -4.86 1.04 -8.79
C ALA A 182 -4.09 1.76 -9.93
N GLN A 183 -2.90 2.25 -9.63
CA GLN A 183 -2.02 2.92 -10.59
C GLN A 183 -1.36 1.92 -11.54
N GLU A 184 -0.94 0.74 -11.06
CA GLU A 184 -0.43 -0.31 -11.97
C GLU A 184 -1.49 -0.85 -12.93
N GLU A 185 -2.74 -0.94 -12.48
CA GLU A 185 -3.87 -1.31 -13.35
C GLU A 185 -4.12 -0.26 -14.45
N GLU A 186 -3.90 1.03 -14.17
CA GLU A 186 -3.93 2.12 -15.14
C GLU A 186 -2.76 2.00 -16.14
N HIS A 187 -1.53 1.86 -15.64
CA HIS A 187 -0.33 1.67 -16.47
C HIS A 187 -0.50 0.49 -17.45
N ALA A 188 -1.03 -0.63 -16.97
CA ALA A 188 -1.29 -1.80 -17.80
C ALA A 188 -2.36 -1.55 -18.89
N ASP A 189 -3.38 -0.73 -18.60
CA ASP A 189 -4.41 -0.35 -19.57
C ASP A 189 -3.83 0.55 -20.67
N ASP A 190 -3.01 1.52 -20.28
CA ASP A 190 -2.34 2.44 -21.21
C ASP A 190 -1.38 1.71 -22.15
N LEU A 191 -0.53 0.83 -21.61
CA LEU A 191 0.38 -0.01 -22.40
C LEU A 191 -0.38 -0.94 -23.35
N ARG A 192 -1.49 -1.54 -22.91
CA ARG A 192 -2.36 -2.32 -23.80
C ARG A 192 -2.90 -1.45 -24.92
N GLY A 193 -3.32 -0.22 -24.61
CA GLY A 193 -3.78 0.75 -25.61
C GLY A 193 -2.71 1.12 -26.62
N LEU A 194 -1.45 1.25 -26.21
CA LEU A 194 -0.32 1.47 -27.11
C LEU A 194 -0.09 0.26 -28.04
N LEU A 195 -0.16 -0.97 -27.53
CA LEU A 195 -0.02 -2.19 -28.34
C LEU A 195 -1.07 -2.30 -29.45
N GLU A 196 -2.30 -1.83 -29.21
CA GLU A 196 -3.38 -1.84 -30.20
C GLU A 196 -3.16 -0.80 -31.31
N ARG A 197 -2.44 0.29 -31.02
CA ARG A 197 -2.19 1.40 -31.94
C ARG A 197 -0.96 1.19 -32.81
N ILE A 198 0.00 0.39 -32.36
CA ILE A 198 1.24 0.11 -33.09
C ILE A 198 0.99 -1.05 -34.07
N PRO A 199 1.38 -0.90 -35.36
CA PRO A 199 1.32 -2.00 -36.31
C PRO A 199 2.13 -3.19 -35.80
N GLN A 200 1.49 -4.33 -35.61
CA GLN A 200 2.19 -5.57 -35.37
C GLN A 200 2.55 -6.14 -36.74
N ASP A 201 3.84 -6.21 -37.05
CA ASP A 201 4.31 -6.94 -38.22
C ASP A 201 3.81 -8.38 -38.07
N LYS A 202 2.79 -8.74 -38.85
CA LYS A 202 2.41 -10.13 -39.02
C LYS A 202 3.62 -10.79 -39.66
N GLN A 203 4.30 -11.66 -38.91
CA GLN A 203 5.17 -12.65 -39.54
C GLN A 203 4.34 -13.29 -40.64
N THR A 204 4.74 -13.00 -41.87
CA THR A 204 4.20 -13.63 -43.05
C THR A 204 4.84 -15.01 -43.05
N ASP A 205 4.06 -16.01 -42.64
CA ASP A 205 4.39 -17.43 -42.83
C ASP A 205 4.73 -17.74 -44.29
#